data_AF-A0A432P3T4-F1
#
_entry.id   AF-A0A432P3T4-F1
#
_cell.length_a   1.000
_cell.length_b   1.000
_cell.length_c   1.000
_cell.angle_alpha   90.00
_cell.angle_beta   90.00
_cell.angle_gamma   90.00
#
_symmetry.space_group_name_H-M   'P 1'
#
loop_
_entity.id
_entity.type
_entity.pdbx_description
1 polymer ?
#
loop_
_entity_poly.entity_id
_entity_poly.type
_entity_poly.pdbx_seq_one_letter_code
_entity_poly.pdbx_strand_id
1 'polypeptide(L)' 'MGGEGPIYYTALSQYARDHGITGDRLKRFYVFMNAIDGEWLKIQRERAEAAEAERKKKEAQR' A
#
# COMPACT_ATOMS: atom_id res chain seq x y z
N MET A 1 -3.01 10.75 12.51
CA MET A 1 -2.80 9.33 12.19
C MET A 1 -2.91 9.18 10.68
N GLY A 2 -1.82 9.46 9.96
CA GLY A 2 -1.76 9.37 8.50
C GLY A 2 -0.84 8.22 8.14
N GLY A 3 -1.40 7.02 8.00
CA GLY A 3 -0.70 5.88 7.41
C GLY A 3 -1.11 5.75 5.96
N GLU A 4 -0.20 5.28 5.11
CA GLU A 4 -0.59 4.85 3.77
C GLU A 4 -1.65 3.73 3.87
N GLY A 5 -2.65 3.81 2.99
CA GLY A 5 -3.76 2.87 2.94
C GLY A 5 -3.85 2.20 1.57
N PRO A 6 -4.74 1.21 1.42
CA PRO A 6 -4.84 0.44 0.19
C PRO A 6 -5.16 1.30 -1.03
N ILE A 7 -4.69 0.88 -2.21
CA ILE A 7 -5.08 1.50 -3.48
C ILE A 7 -6.58 1.32 -3.67
N TYR A 8 -7.29 2.44 -3.83
CA TYR A 8 -8.72 2.41 -4.05
C TYR A 8 -9.08 1.72 -5.38
N TYR A 9 -10.16 0.92 -5.35
CA TYR A 9 -10.71 0.27 -6.54
C TYR A 9 -10.95 1.26 -7.69
N THR A 10 -11.41 2.47 -7.39
CA THR A 10 -11.68 3.51 -8.39
C THR A 10 -10.43 3.92 -9.16
N ALA A 11 -9.28 4.02 -8.49
CA ALA A 11 -8.01 4.34 -9.13
C ALA A 11 -7.55 3.21 -10.07
N LEU A 12 -7.64 1.95 -9.61
CA LEU A 12 -7.33 0.77 -10.43
C LEU A 12 -8.28 0.63 -11.61
N SER A 13 -9.57 0.90 -11.41
CA SER A 13 -10.60 0.85 -12.46
C SER A 13 -10.41 1.94 -13.51
N GLN A 14 -10.02 3.15 -13.08
CA GLN A 14 -9.72 4.25 -13.99
C GLN A 14 -8.49 3.92 -14.83
N TYR A 15 -7.38 3.52 -14.20
CA TYR A 15 -6.16 3.10 -14.90
C TYR A 15 -6.44 1.98 -15.92
N ALA A 16 -7.22 0.97 -15.52
CA ALA A 16 -7.59 -0.10 -16.42
C ALA A 16 -8.38 0.38 -17.64
N ARG A 17 -9.30 1.34 -17.47
CA ARG A 17 -10.04 1.95 -18.59
C ARG A 17 -9.13 2.75 -19.51
N ASP A 18 -8.25 3.57 -18.94
CA ASP A 18 -7.31 4.42 -19.69
C ASP A 18 -6.34 3.59 -20.55
N HIS A 19 -6.02 2.37 -20.11
CA HIS A 19 -5.10 1.45 -20.80
C HIS A 19 -5.80 0.28 -21.52
N GLY A 20 -7.13 0.27 -21.63
CA GLY A 20 -7.87 -0.77 -22.34
C GLY A 20 -7.77 -2.17 -21.71
N ILE A 21 -7.50 -2.25 -20.40
CA ILE A 21 -7.45 -3.50 -19.64
C ILE A 21 -8.88 -3.90 -19.28
N THR A 22 -9.40 -4.92 -19.96
CA THR A 22 -10.80 -5.35 -19.83
C THR A 22 -10.95 -6.87 -19.69
N GLY A 23 -12.13 -7.32 -19.29
CA GLY A 23 -12.47 -8.74 -19.17
C GLY A 23 -11.57 -9.50 -18.19
N ASP A 24 -11.07 -10.68 -18.58
CA ASP A 24 -10.20 -11.51 -17.73
C ASP A 24 -8.88 -10.81 -17.38
N ARG A 25 -8.37 -9.94 -18.26
CA ARG A 25 -7.15 -9.16 -17.99
C ARG A 25 -7.36 -8.18 -16.85
N LEU A 26 -8.55 -7.57 -16.74
CA LEU A 26 -8.90 -6.70 -15.62
C LEU A 26 -8.90 -7.47 -14.30
N LYS A 27 -9.45 -8.69 -14.29
CA LYS A 27 -9.46 -9.55 -13.10
C LYS A 27 -8.03 -9.86 -12.63
N ARG A 28 -7.15 -10.26 -13.56
CA ARG A 28 -5.74 -10.55 -13.24
C ARG A 28 -4.99 -9.31 -12.79
N PHE A 29 -5.19 -8.18 -13.47
CA PHE A 29 -4.61 -6.89 -13.09
C PHE A 29 -5.01 -6.51 -11.67
N TYR A 30 -6.31 -6.59 -11.35
CA TYR A 30 -6.82 -6.26 -10.02
C TYR A 30 -6.19 -7.15 -8.93
N VAL A 31 -6.16 -8.47 -9.14
CA VAL A 31 -5.55 -9.40 -8.17
C VAL A 31 -4.06 -9.10 -7.98
N PHE A 32 -3.33 -8.87 -9.07
CA PHE A 32 -1.89 -8.57 -9.03
C PHE A 32 -1.61 -7.27 -8.27
N MET A 33 -2.33 -6.19 -8.59
CA MET A 33 -2.13 -4.90 -7.94
C MET A 33 -2.45 -4.92 -6.45
N ASN A 34 -3.50 -5.66 -6.04
CA ASN A 34 -3.84 -5.82 -4.62
C ASN A 34 -2.77 -6.62 -3.87
N ALA A 35 -2.14 -7.62 -4.51
CA ALA A 35 -1.05 -8.36 -3.89
C ALA A 35 0.17 -7.46 -3.63
N ILE A 36 0.54 -6.63 -4.61
CA ILE A 36 1.65 -5.66 -4.46
C ILE A 36 1.34 -4.65 -3.37
N ASP A 37 0.15 -4.06 -3.40
CA ASP A 37 -0.28 -3.06 -2.43
C ASP A 37 -0.30 -3.63 -1.00
N GLY A 38 -0.76 -4.88 -0.84
CA GLY A 38 -0.73 -5.58 0.44
C GLY A 38 0.69 -5.73 1.01
N GLU A 39 1.66 -6.10 0.18
CA GLU A 39 3.07 -6.21 0.61
C GLU A 39 3.68 -4.83 0.92
N TRP A 40 3.38 -3.81 0.11
CA TRP A 40 3.84 -2.46 0.36
C TRP A 40 3.36 -1.92 1.72
N LEU A 41 2.07 -2.12 2.03
CA LEU A 41 1.50 -1.69 3.31
C LEU A 41 2.15 -2.39 4.51
N LYS A 42 2.57 -3.65 4.38
CA LYS A 42 3.33 -4.34 5.44
C LYS A 42 4.68 -3.66 5.67
N ILE A 43 5.45 -3.42 4.61
CA ILE A 43 6.76 -2.75 4.68
C ILE A 43 6.62 -1.37 5.33
N GLN A 44 5.56 -0.63 4.99
CA GLN A 44 5.34 0.70 5.55
C GLN A 44 4.96 0.67 7.03
N ARG A 45 4.19 -0.34 7.47
CA ARG A 45 3.93 -0.57 8.90
C ARG A 45 5.20 -0.89 9.67
N GLU A 46 6.01 -1.81 9.16
CA GLU A 46 7.29 -2.18 9.78
C GLU A 46 8.22 -0.96 9.93
N ARG A 47 8.28 -0.11 8.90
CA ARG A 47 9.05 1.14 8.95
C ARG A 47 8.51 2.14 9.96
N ALA A 48 7.18 2.30 10.04
CA ALA A 48 6.55 3.19 11.00
C ALA A 48 6.82 2.74 12.45
N GLU A 49 6.70 1.45 12.72
CA GLU A 49 6.98 0.85 14.03
C GLU A 49 8.46 1.02 14.41
N ALA A 50 9.39 0.77 13.48
CA ALA A 50 10.82 0.97 13.71
C ALA A 50 11.15 2.45 14.02
N ALA A 51 10.54 3.39 13.29
CA ALA A 51 10.74 4.81 13.52
C ALA A 51 10.18 5.25 14.89
N GLU A 52 9.04 4.71 15.30
CA GLU A 52 8.46 4.98 16.63
C GLU A 52 9.32 4.39 17.75
N ALA A 53 9.83 3.16 17.58
CA ALA A 53 10.72 2.53 18.55
C ALA A 53 12.02 3.34 18.75
N GLU A 54 12.62 3.84 17.67
CA GLU A 54 13.81 4.70 17.75
C GLU A 54 13.53 6.04 18.42
N ARG A 55 12.34 6.63 18.20
CA ARG A 55 11.91 7.85 18.92
C ARG A 55 11.79 7.59 20.42
N LYS A 56 11.10 6.53 20.81
CA LYS A 56 10.92 6.15 22.23
C LYS A 56 12.25 5.87 22.93
N LYS A 57 13.20 5.20 22.27
CA LYS A 57 14.55 4.98 22.81
C LYS A 57 15.30 6.30 23.05
N LYS A 58 15.25 7.24 22.09
CA LYS A 58 15.89 8.56 22.22
C LYS A 58 15.28 9.40 23.34
N GLU A 59 13.96 9.31 23.52
CA GLU A 59 13.25 9.99 24.62
C GLU A 59 13.59 9.38 25.99
N ALA A 60 13.70 8.05 26.08
CA ALA A 60 14.06 7.37 27.33
C ALA A 60 15.53 7.55 27.76
N GLN A 61 16.40 7.97 26.83
CA GLN A 61 17.83 8.25 27.10
C GLN A 61 18.11 9.72 27.43
N ARG A 62 17.10 10.59 27.38
CA ARG A 62 17.19 12.01 27.79
C ARG A 62 16.71 12.19 29.23
#